data_AF-A0A287RLD0-F1
#
_entry.id   AF-A0A287RLD0-F1
#
_cell.length_a   1.000
_cell.length_b   1.000
_cell.length_c   1.000
_cell.angle_alpha   90.00
_cell.angle_beta   90.00
_cell.angle_gamma   90.00
#
_symmetry.space_group_name_H-M   'P 1'
#
loop_
_entity.id
_entity.type
_entity.pdbx_description
1 polymer ?
#
loop_
_entity_poly.entity_id
_entity_poly.type
_entity_poly.pdbx_seq_one_letter_code
_entity_poly.pdbx_strand_id
1 'polypeptide(L)'
;METFLAPGEHAEDPLSFRVICLVQCRSNLLLLIFSSLDGQWHVLTYDQWGVCATLASFVKSEPGLSSRQFVHGCFYWRLHKRCELLVLNLRAMEFSAIKSRQRSDSFVVVEAAKGMLGMLTKGYGNDRCCLQYSILTNNQWHFEKVIPLPVKYVSLVGVAGGYLLVYAMYDASSQEKMKFGFFSVNLKTLQVELFAALGTHSPRRLYAGFPPSLCAPTI
;
A
#
# COMPACT_ATOMS: atom_id res chain seq x y z
N MET A 1 16.61 -6.35 1.80
CA MET A 1 16.88 -5.05 1.18
C MET A 1 15.81 -4.81 0.13
N GLU A 2 15.29 -3.60 0.06
CA GLU A 2 14.29 -3.16 -0.93
C GLU A 2 14.79 -1.86 -1.56
N THR A 3 14.80 -1.76 -2.89
CA THR A 3 15.29 -0.59 -3.62
C THR A 3 14.22 -0.09 -4.58
N PHE A 4 14.04 1.23 -4.65
CA PHE A 4 13.00 1.85 -5.45
C PHE A 4 13.29 3.32 -5.76
N LEU A 5 12.59 3.84 -6.77
CA LEU A 5 12.61 5.26 -7.12
C LEU A 5 11.56 6.03 -6.32
N ALA A 6 11.89 7.27 -5.99
CA ALA A 6 10.98 8.26 -5.43
C ALA A 6 11.12 9.59 -6.19
N PRO A 7 10.10 10.46 -6.18
CA PRO A 7 10.20 11.81 -6.74
C PRO A 7 11.36 12.59 -6.08
N GLY A 8 11.97 13.52 -6.81
CA GLY A 8 12.96 14.45 -6.25
C GLY A 8 12.41 15.39 -5.19
N GLU A 9 13.28 16.26 -4.65
CA GLU A 9 12.93 17.20 -3.57
C GLU A 9 12.26 18.47 -4.08
N HIS A 10 12.62 18.91 -5.29
CA HIS A 10 12.14 20.14 -5.89
C HIS A 10 11.13 19.86 -7.00
N ALA A 11 9.93 20.44 -6.86
CA ALA A 11 8.88 20.36 -7.86
C ALA A 11 9.24 21.08 -9.17
N GLU A 12 10.25 21.97 -9.14
CA GLU A 12 10.70 22.75 -10.30
C GLU A 12 11.54 21.94 -11.30
N ASP A 13 12.19 20.86 -10.86
CA ASP A 13 12.85 19.91 -11.76
C ASP A 13 12.04 18.60 -11.82
N PRO A 14 11.12 18.47 -12.79
CA PRO A 14 10.26 17.31 -12.91
C PRO A 14 11.02 16.03 -13.28
N LEU A 15 12.29 16.14 -13.72
CA LEU A 15 13.14 15.01 -14.03
C LEU A 15 13.97 14.56 -12.83
N SER A 16 13.99 15.33 -11.74
CA SER A 16 14.70 14.97 -10.52
C SER A 16 14.07 13.75 -9.84
N PHE A 17 14.93 12.85 -9.37
CA PHE A 17 14.52 11.62 -8.70
C PHE A 17 15.45 11.29 -7.55
N ARG A 18 14.95 10.44 -6.66
CA ARG A 18 15.73 9.81 -5.59
C ARG A 18 15.76 8.31 -5.79
N VAL A 19 16.91 7.70 -5.56
CA VAL A 19 17.02 6.24 -5.40
C VAL A 19 17.04 5.95 -3.91
N ILE A 20 16.03 5.23 -3.44
CA ILE A 20 15.91 4.86 -2.03
C ILE A 20 16.20 3.37 -1.89
N CYS A 21 17.09 3.05 -0.95
CA CYS A 21 17.42 1.70 -0.56
C CYS A 21 17.13 1.50 0.94
N LEU A 22 16.12 0.69 1.23
CA LEU A 22 15.77 0.30 2.58
C LEU A 22 16.47 -1.02 2.94
N VAL A 23 17.37 -0.94 3.91
CA VAL A 23 18.16 -2.06 4.43
C VAL A 23 17.69 -2.39 5.84
N GLN A 24 17.24 -3.62 6.01
CA GLN A 24 16.95 -4.16 7.33
C GLN A 24 18.21 -4.79 7.92
N CYS A 25 18.68 -4.22 9.01
CA CYS A 25 19.79 -4.76 9.80
C CYS A 25 19.25 -5.51 11.02
N ARG A 26 20.16 -6.16 11.78
CA ARG A 26 19.78 -6.95 12.97
C ARG A 26 19.05 -6.11 14.02
N SER A 27 19.45 -4.86 14.21
CA SER A 27 18.91 -3.99 15.25
C SER A 27 18.20 -2.75 14.70
N ASN A 28 18.43 -2.33 13.46
CA ASN A 28 17.96 -1.03 12.96
C ASN A 28 17.47 -1.14 11.50
N LEU A 29 16.78 -0.12 11.01
CA LEU A 29 16.64 0.14 9.58
C LEU A 29 17.63 1.22 9.16
N LEU A 30 18.26 0.96 8.03
CA LEU A 30 19.09 1.92 7.31
C LEU A 30 18.38 2.28 6.01
N LEU A 31 18.29 3.57 5.74
CA LEU A 31 17.78 4.11 4.50
C LEU A 31 18.94 4.84 3.81
N LEU A 32 19.37 4.32 2.67
CA LEU A 32 20.34 5.00 1.80
C LEU A 32 19.55 5.72 0.72
N ILE A 33 19.81 7.01 0.55
CA ILE A 33 19.10 7.86 -0.41
C ILE A 33 20.13 8.49 -1.32
N PHE A 34 20.00 8.25 -2.62
CA PHE A 34 20.68 9.03 -3.63
C PHE A 34 19.76 10.13 -4.12
N SER A 35 20.27 11.34 -4.32
CA SER A 35 19.58 12.43 -4.99
C SER A 35 20.21 12.69 -6.36
N SER A 36 19.38 12.76 -7.40
CA SER A 36 19.85 13.10 -8.75
C SER A 36 20.22 14.57 -8.91
N LEU A 37 19.79 15.45 -7.98
CA LEU A 37 20.00 16.89 -8.05
C LEU A 37 21.44 17.27 -7.76
N ASP A 38 22.01 16.71 -6.70
CA ASP A 38 23.38 16.96 -6.24
C ASP A 38 24.32 15.75 -6.46
N GLY A 39 23.76 14.63 -6.90
CA GLY A 39 24.49 13.38 -7.11
C GLY A 39 25.02 12.76 -5.81
N GLN A 40 24.47 13.12 -4.65
CA GLN A 40 24.97 12.70 -3.35
C GLN A 40 24.16 11.56 -2.74
N TRP A 41 24.82 10.81 -1.86
CA TRP A 41 24.20 9.81 -1.01
C TRP A 41 24.04 10.34 0.42
N HIS A 42 22.85 10.14 0.97
CA HIS A 42 22.51 10.42 2.36
C HIS A 42 22.09 9.13 3.06
N VAL A 43 22.29 9.09 4.37
CA VAL A 43 21.94 7.95 5.21
C VAL A 43 21.01 8.40 6.32
N LEU A 44 19.90 7.70 6.48
CA LEU A 44 19.00 7.84 7.62
C LEU A 44 18.90 6.53 8.37
N THR A 45 18.88 6.61 9.69
CA THR A 45 18.72 5.47 10.59
C THR A 45 17.43 5.61 11.35
N TYR A 46 16.69 4.51 11.47
CA TYR A 46 15.57 4.41 12.40
C TYR A 46 15.94 3.44 13.53
N ASP A 47 16.09 3.97 14.73
CA ASP A 47 16.72 3.32 15.90
C ASP A 47 15.75 3.03 17.06
N GLN A 48 14.43 3.17 16.87
CA GLN A 48 13.41 2.85 17.89
C GLN A 48 13.21 1.33 18.11
N TRP A 49 14.24 0.53 17.87
CA TRP A 49 14.32 -0.89 18.14
C TRP A 49 14.83 -1.15 19.56
N GLY A 50 13.93 -1.26 20.52
CA GLY A 50 14.27 -1.83 21.83
C GLY A 50 14.78 -3.28 21.73
N VAL A 51 15.26 -3.82 22.87
CA VAL A 51 15.98 -5.10 23.08
C VAL A 51 15.34 -6.35 22.40
N CYS A 52 14.07 -6.30 21.99
CA CYS A 52 13.41 -7.30 21.13
C CYS A 52 13.78 -7.16 19.63
N ALA A 53 15.05 -6.89 19.32
CA ALA A 53 15.58 -6.70 17.98
C ALA A 53 15.46 -7.92 17.06
N THR A 54 15.09 -9.09 17.58
CA THR A 54 15.36 -10.35 16.87
C THR A 54 14.51 -10.61 15.63
N LEU A 55 13.33 -10.02 15.43
CA LEU A 55 12.45 -10.46 14.31
C LEU A 55 11.44 -9.39 13.85
N ALA A 56 11.90 -8.22 13.39
CA ALA A 56 11.02 -7.25 12.74
C ALA A 56 10.95 -7.48 11.23
N SER A 57 10.46 -8.63 10.78
CA SER A 57 10.24 -8.82 9.34
C SER A 57 9.13 -7.88 8.85
N PHE A 58 9.34 -7.24 7.71
CA PHE A 58 8.23 -6.67 6.96
C PHE A 58 7.24 -7.78 6.63
N VAL A 59 5.96 -7.49 6.77
CA VAL A 59 4.91 -8.43 6.34
C VAL A 59 5.04 -8.57 4.82
N LYS A 60 5.14 -9.83 4.35
CA LYS A 60 4.97 -10.10 2.93
C LYS A 60 3.52 -9.81 2.59
N SER A 61 3.30 -8.79 1.78
CA SER A 61 1.99 -8.46 1.25
C SER A 61 1.45 -9.61 0.37
N GLU A 62 0.16 -9.57 0.05
CA GLU A 62 -0.44 -10.41 -0.99
C GLU A 62 0.44 -10.36 -2.27
N PRO A 63 0.55 -11.46 -3.04
CA PRO A 63 1.49 -11.53 -4.17
C PRO A 63 1.36 -10.37 -5.17
N GLY A 64 0.14 -9.87 -5.35
CA GLY A 64 -0.21 -8.72 -6.20
C GLY A 64 0.26 -7.36 -5.67
N LEU A 65 0.32 -7.21 -4.35
CA LEU A 65 0.60 -5.95 -3.66
C LEU A 65 2.09 -5.74 -3.43
N SER A 66 2.53 -4.49 -3.56
CA SER A 66 3.82 -4.06 -3.03
C SER A 66 3.80 -4.05 -1.49
N SER A 67 4.89 -4.50 -0.87
CA SER A 67 5.11 -4.39 0.58
C SER A 67 5.22 -2.93 1.05
N ARG A 68 5.54 -2.03 0.11
CA ARG A 68 5.61 -0.58 0.27
C ARG A 68 4.42 0.09 -0.43
N GLN A 69 3.77 1.01 0.26
CA GLN A 69 2.65 1.79 -0.28
C GLN A 69 2.98 3.28 -0.24
N PHE A 70 2.51 4.05 -1.22
CA PHE A 70 2.84 5.47 -1.35
C PHE A 70 1.56 6.30 -1.41
N VAL A 71 1.36 7.15 -0.39
CA VAL A 71 0.17 8.00 -0.25
C VAL A 71 0.61 9.33 0.37
N HIS A 72 0.09 10.46 -0.13
CA HIS A 72 0.37 11.80 0.40
C HIS A 72 1.87 12.11 0.62
N GLY A 73 2.73 11.72 -0.33
CA GLY A 73 4.17 11.97 -0.22
C GLY A 73 4.88 11.12 0.84
N CYS A 74 4.21 10.13 1.42
CA CYS A 74 4.76 9.26 2.44
C CYS A 74 4.78 7.80 1.97
N PHE A 75 5.84 7.08 2.32
CA PHE A 75 5.90 5.63 2.16
C PHE A 75 5.47 4.93 3.45
N TYR A 76 4.70 3.86 3.29
CA TYR A 76 4.15 3.07 4.39
C TYR A 76 4.59 1.61 4.25
N TRP A 77 5.04 1.03 5.37
CA TRP A 77 5.36 -0.40 5.49
C TRP A 77 4.71 -0.99 6.74
N ARG A 78 4.29 -2.26 6.65
CA ARG A 78 3.77 -2.98 7.83
C ARG A 78 4.87 -3.75 8.54
N LEU A 79 4.96 -3.53 9.85
CA LEU A 79 5.87 -4.24 10.74
C LEU A 79 5.14 -5.41 11.41
N HIS A 80 5.57 -6.65 11.13
CA HIS A 80 4.84 -7.87 11.51
C HIS A 80 4.51 -7.99 13.01
N LYS A 81 5.46 -7.64 13.89
CA LYS A 81 5.32 -7.89 15.35
C LYS A 81 4.79 -6.72 16.17
N ARG A 82 4.70 -5.52 15.60
CA ARG A 82 4.35 -4.31 16.36
C ARG A 82 2.92 -3.82 16.13
N CYS A 83 2.18 -4.41 15.19
CA CYS A 83 0.85 -3.90 14.80
C CYS A 83 0.95 -2.38 14.50
N GLU A 84 1.96 -1.99 13.75
CA GLU A 84 2.32 -0.61 13.46
C GLU A 84 2.65 -0.47 11.97
N LEU A 85 2.34 0.70 11.43
CA LEU A 85 2.82 1.13 10.13
C LEU A 85 4.02 2.04 10.32
N LEU A 86 5.16 1.65 9.77
CA LEU A 86 6.31 2.54 9.61
C LEU A 86 5.99 3.51 8.48
N VAL A 87 6.25 4.78 8.73
CA VAL A 87 6.02 5.87 7.78
C VAL A 87 7.35 6.57 7.52
N LEU A 88 7.69 6.75 6.24
CA LEU A 88 8.75 7.65 5.81
C LEU A 88 8.11 8.85 5.11
N ASN A 89 8.24 10.02 5.71
CA ASN A 89 7.84 11.27 5.06
C ASN A 89 8.93 11.69 4.07
N LEU A 90 8.64 11.75 2.78
CA LEU A 90 9.65 12.11 1.77
C LEU A 90 10.04 13.60 1.76
N ARG A 91 9.21 14.48 2.32
CA ARG A 91 9.50 15.92 2.37
C ARG A 91 10.42 16.23 3.54
N ALA A 92 10.06 15.74 4.73
CA ALA A 92 10.88 15.92 5.92
C ALA A 92 12.09 14.97 5.94
N MET A 93 12.02 13.87 5.18
CA MET A 93 13.01 12.78 5.21
C MET A 93 13.14 12.21 6.63
N GLU A 94 11.98 11.97 7.26
CA GLU A 94 11.89 11.50 8.65
C GLU A 94 11.04 10.25 8.76
N PHE A 95 11.42 9.38 9.69
CA PHE A 95 10.64 8.20 10.06
C PHE A 95 9.66 8.52 11.20
N SER A 96 8.48 7.92 11.13
CA SER A 96 7.51 7.89 12.21
C SER A 96 6.77 6.55 12.21
N ALA A 97 5.97 6.29 13.24
CA ALA A 97 5.19 5.07 13.35
C ALA A 97 3.74 5.37 13.75
N ILE A 98 2.80 4.73 13.07
CA ILE A 98 1.37 4.82 13.34
C ILE A 98 0.88 3.48 13.88
N LYS A 99 0.33 3.48 15.09
CA LYS A 99 -0.26 2.27 15.69
C LYS A 99 -1.49 1.83 14.90
N SER A 100 -1.55 0.55 14.56
CA SER A 100 -2.68 -0.06 13.87
C SER A 100 -3.17 -1.27 14.64
N ARG A 101 -4.38 -1.20 15.20
CA ARG A 101 -4.98 -2.35 15.90
C ARG A 101 -5.39 -3.47 14.93
N GLN A 102 -5.35 -3.23 13.63
CA GLN A 102 -5.70 -4.21 12.61
C GLN A 102 -4.56 -5.20 12.40
N ARG A 103 -4.82 -6.47 12.72
CA ARG A 103 -3.87 -7.59 12.52
C ARG A 103 -3.88 -8.18 11.12
N SER A 104 -4.73 -7.67 10.21
CA SER A 104 -4.74 -8.16 8.84
C SER A 104 -3.45 -7.78 8.13
N ASP A 105 -2.73 -8.78 7.66
CA ASP A 105 -1.52 -8.63 6.85
C ASP A 105 -1.84 -8.16 5.42
N SER A 106 -3.13 -8.22 5.04
CA SER A 106 -3.66 -7.80 3.74
C SER A 106 -4.40 -6.48 3.86
N PHE A 107 -3.68 -5.38 3.61
CA PHE A 107 -4.20 -4.02 3.71
C PHE A 107 -3.67 -3.13 2.58
N VAL A 108 -4.42 -2.09 2.26
CA VAL A 108 -3.95 -0.94 1.50
C VAL A 108 -4.27 0.35 2.25
N VAL A 109 -3.32 1.27 2.28
CA VAL A 109 -3.45 2.66 2.70
C VAL A 109 -3.83 3.44 1.45
N VAL A 110 -4.82 4.31 1.61
CA VAL A 110 -5.41 5.08 0.53
C VAL A 110 -5.64 6.52 0.98
N GLU A 111 -5.77 7.43 0.04
CA GLU A 111 -6.31 8.75 0.31
C GLU A 111 -7.81 8.64 0.57
N ALA A 112 -8.24 9.15 1.72
CA ALA A 112 -9.63 9.24 2.13
C ALA A 112 -10.19 10.66 1.90
N ALA A 113 -11.48 10.84 2.20
CA ALA A 113 -12.13 12.14 2.11
C ALA A 113 -11.36 13.23 2.88
N LYS A 114 -11.32 14.43 2.31
CA LYS A 114 -10.68 15.62 2.90
C LYS A 114 -9.17 15.47 3.16
N GLY A 115 -8.48 14.63 2.39
CA GLY A 115 -7.03 14.43 2.49
C GLY A 115 -6.59 13.64 3.73
N MET A 116 -7.52 12.94 4.37
CA MET A 116 -7.19 12.02 5.47
C MET A 116 -6.63 10.71 4.91
N LEU A 117 -5.97 9.92 5.76
CA LEU A 117 -5.56 8.56 5.39
C LEU A 117 -6.69 7.58 5.65
N GLY A 118 -6.98 6.75 4.64
CA GLY A 118 -7.85 5.59 4.72
C GLY A 118 -7.05 4.30 4.73
N MET A 119 -7.65 3.24 5.25
CA MET A 119 -7.14 1.87 5.14
C MET A 119 -8.28 0.93 4.74
N LEU A 120 -8.02 0.09 3.76
CA LEU A 120 -8.88 -1.04 3.41
C LEU A 120 -8.16 -2.33 3.81
N THR A 121 -8.81 -3.15 4.63
CA THR A 121 -8.32 -4.48 4.99
C THR A 121 -9.27 -5.56 4.51
N LYS A 122 -8.70 -6.70 4.13
CA LYS A 122 -9.46 -7.90 3.83
C LYS A 122 -10.12 -8.43 5.11
N GLY A 123 -11.43 -8.68 5.04
CA GLY A 123 -12.22 -9.33 6.08
C GLY A 123 -13.10 -10.45 5.50
N TYR A 124 -13.75 -11.19 6.39
CA TYR A 124 -14.68 -12.27 6.06
C TYR A 124 -16.01 -12.04 6.78
N GLY A 125 -17.13 -12.25 6.08
CA GLY A 125 -18.47 -12.18 6.66
C GLY A 125 -19.46 -13.08 5.93
N ASN A 126 -20.22 -13.89 6.67
CA ASN A 126 -21.31 -14.73 6.18
C ASN A 126 -21.00 -15.46 4.86
N ASP A 127 -19.88 -16.21 4.84
CA ASP A 127 -19.34 -16.98 3.70
C ASP A 127 -18.88 -16.17 2.46
N ARG A 128 -18.78 -14.84 2.58
CA ARG A 128 -18.24 -13.97 1.53
C ARG A 128 -17.09 -13.12 2.05
N CYS A 129 -16.22 -12.73 1.13
CA CYS A 129 -15.17 -11.75 1.41
C CYS A 129 -15.79 -10.35 1.54
N CYS A 130 -15.17 -9.51 2.37
CA CYS A 130 -15.49 -8.10 2.45
C CYS A 130 -14.22 -7.27 2.63
N LEU A 131 -14.33 -5.96 2.42
CA LEU A 131 -13.29 -5.00 2.81
C LEU A 131 -13.78 -4.18 3.99
N GLN A 132 -12.95 -4.08 5.03
CA GLN A 132 -13.17 -3.18 6.15
C GLN A 132 -12.47 -1.86 5.85
N TYR A 133 -13.23 -0.77 5.87
CA TYR A 133 -12.72 0.58 5.65
C TYR A 133 -12.53 1.29 6.98
N SER A 134 -11.38 1.94 7.16
CA SER A 134 -11.05 2.72 8.34
C SER A 134 -10.37 4.03 7.96
N ILE A 135 -10.58 5.07 8.75
CA ILE A 135 -9.94 6.37 8.58
C ILE A 135 -8.99 6.64 9.75
N LEU A 136 -7.87 7.28 9.47
CA LEU A 136 -6.94 7.77 10.48
C LEU A 136 -7.38 9.17 10.95
N THR A 137 -7.73 9.30 12.23
CA THR A 137 -7.94 10.59 12.89
C THR A 137 -7.20 10.61 14.22
N ASN A 138 -6.59 11.74 14.60
CA ASN A 138 -5.83 11.88 15.84
C ASN A 138 -4.81 10.75 16.09
N ASN A 139 -4.10 10.31 15.03
CA ASN A 139 -3.14 9.20 15.04
C ASN A 139 -3.73 7.83 15.45
N GLN A 140 -5.04 7.64 15.30
CA GLN A 140 -5.74 6.39 15.58
C GLN A 140 -6.63 5.97 14.42
N TRP A 141 -6.67 4.67 14.13
CA TRP A 141 -7.53 4.11 13.10
C TRP A 141 -8.92 3.86 13.65
N HIS A 142 -9.92 4.45 13.00
CA HIS A 142 -11.34 4.30 13.31
C HIS A 142 -12.03 3.53 12.20
N PHE A 143 -12.70 2.44 12.57
CA PHE A 143 -13.54 1.69 11.65
C PHE A 143 -14.73 2.54 11.19
N GLU A 144 -15.01 2.55 9.90
CA GLU A 144 -16.10 3.33 9.33
C GLU A 144 -17.18 2.45 8.73
N LYS A 145 -16.82 1.52 7.84
CA LYS A 145 -17.81 0.65 7.19
C LYS A 145 -17.23 -0.65 6.65
N VAL A 146 -18.13 -1.61 6.42
CA VAL A 146 -17.85 -2.82 5.65
C VAL A 146 -18.31 -2.62 4.20
N ILE A 147 -17.46 -2.97 3.25
CA ILE A 147 -17.77 -3.01 1.83
C ILE A 147 -17.95 -4.49 1.46
N PRO A 148 -19.19 -4.94 1.20
CA PRO A 148 -19.43 -6.32 0.82
C PRO A 148 -18.85 -6.58 -0.57
N LEU A 149 -18.18 -7.72 -0.74
CA LEU A 149 -17.75 -8.17 -2.05
C LEU A 149 -18.63 -9.37 -2.48
N PRO A 150 -19.06 -9.44 -3.74
CA PRO A 150 -19.87 -10.55 -4.25
C PRO A 150 -19.02 -11.81 -4.54
N VAL A 151 -17.99 -12.08 -3.72
CA VAL A 151 -16.90 -13.02 -4.03
C VAL A 151 -16.52 -13.86 -2.81
N LYS A 152 -16.07 -15.09 -3.04
CA LYS A 152 -15.69 -16.03 -1.96
C LYS A 152 -14.22 -15.93 -1.59
N TYR A 153 -13.38 -15.57 -2.56
CA TYR A 153 -11.96 -15.34 -2.35
C TYR A 153 -11.55 -14.01 -2.97
N VAL A 154 -10.69 -13.29 -2.25
CA VAL A 154 -10.21 -11.98 -2.65
C VAL A 154 -8.70 -11.84 -2.40
N SER A 155 -7.98 -11.28 -3.35
CA SER A 155 -6.59 -10.82 -3.22
C SER A 155 -6.54 -9.36 -3.62
N LEU A 156 -5.94 -8.53 -2.75
CA LEU A 156 -5.66 -7.14 -3.10
C LEU A 156 -4.55 -7.11 -4.16
N VAL A 157 -4.64 -6.19 -5.12
CA VAL A 157 -3.67 -6.09 -6.23
C VAL A 157 -2.92 -4.77 -6.21
N GLY A 158 -3.62 -3.64 -6.08
CA GLY A 158 -2.96 -2.33 -6.05
C GLY A 158 -3.94 -1.17 -6.13
N VAL A 159 -3.43 0.02 -5.88
CA VAL A 159 -4.21 1.26 -5.88
C VAL A 159 -3.67 2.20 -6.95
N ALA A 160 -4.54 2.71 -7.81
CA ALA A 160 -4.19 3.69 -8.83
C ALA A 160 -5.42 4.47 -9.31
N GLY A 161 -5.22 5.73 -9.70
CA GLY A 161 -6.26 6.55 -10.34
C GLY A 161 -7.54 6.73 -9.51
N GLY A 162 -7.46 6.64 -8.18
CA GLY A 162 -8.63 6.71 -7.29
C GLY A 162 -9.40 5.40 -7.12
N TYR A 163 -8.84 4.27 -7.58
CA TYR A 163 -9.43 2.95 -7.45
C TYR A 163 -8.47 1.96 -6.79
N LEU A 164 -9.02 1.08 -5.96
CA LEU A 164 -8.35 -0.16 -5.56
C LEU A 164 -8.75 -1.27 -6.54
N LEU A 165 -7.78 -1.93 -7.13
CA LEU A 165 -7.98 -3.15 -7.92
C LEU A 165 -7.86 -4.38 -7.04
N VAL A 166 -8.81 -5.29 -7.23
CA VAL A 166 -8.97 -6.50 -6.44
C VAL A 166 -9.14 -7.69 -7.38
N TYR A 167 -8.36 -8.74 -7.18
CA TYR A 167 -8.53 -10.01 -7.88
C TYR A 167 -9.44 -10.91 -7.06
N ALA A 168 -10.47 -11.48 -7.68
CA ALA A 168 -11.43 -12.28 -6.95
C ALA A 168 -11.98 -13.47 -7.73
N MET A 169 -12.41 -14.47 -6.97
CA MET A 169 -13.16 -15.63 -7.46
C MET A 169 -14.64 -15.43 -7.12
N TYR A 170 -15.49 -15.45 -8.15
CA TYR A 170 -16.91 -15.13 -8.04
C TYR A 170 -17.78 -16.17 -8.73
N ASP A 171 -19.02 -16.29 -8.25
CA ASP A 171 -20.00 -17.19 -8.83
C ASP A 171 -20.62 -16.51 -10.06
N ALA A 172 -20.57 -17.17 -11.22
CA ALA A 172 -21.39 -16.78 -12.36
C ALA A 172 -22.67 -17.62 -12.34
N SER A 173 -23.82 -16.98 -12.59
CA SER A 173 -25.16 -17.57 -12.53
C SER A 173 -25.28 -19.06 -12.93
N SER A 174 -25.91 -19.85 -12.05
CA SER A 174 -26.53 -21.19 -12.18
C SER A 174 -25.77 -22.35 -12.85
N GLN A 175 -24.71 -22.12 -13.60
CA GLN A 175 -23.81 -23.17 -14.08
C GLN A 175 -22.57 -23.10 -13.20
N GLU A 176 -22.27 -24.17 -12.45
CA GLU A 176 -21.29 -24.31 -11.33
C GLU A 176 -19.82 -23.98 -11.66
N LYS A 177 -19.54 -23.20 -12.70
CA LYS A 177 -18.21 -22.80 -13.14
C LYS A 177 -17.78 -21.53 -12.42
N MET A 178 -16.87 -21.68 -11.46
CA MET A 178 -16.17 -20.56 -10.82
C MET A 178 -15.50 -19.67 -11.88
N LYS A 179 -15.72 -18.36 -11.79
CA LYS A 179 -15.04 -17.36 -12.62
C LYS A 179 -14.06 -16.55 -11.81
N PHE A 180 -13.07 -16.01 -12.51
CA PHE A 180 -12.07 -15.13 -11.95
C PHE A 180 -12.17 -13.78 -12.64
N GLY A 181 -11.91 -12.72 -11.90
CA GLY A 181 -11.99 -11.37 -12.45
C GLY A 181 -11.38 -10.34 -11.55
N PHE A 182 -11.18 -9.17 -12.14
CA PHE A 182 -10.84 -7.96 -11.43
C PHE A 182 -12.10 -7.19 -11.07
N PHE A 183 -12.14 -6.75 -9.83
CA PHE A 183 -13.09 -5.78 -9.33
C PHE A 183 -12.34 -4.48 -9.03
N SER A 184 -12.93 -3.37 -9.43
CA SER A 184 -12.49 -2.04 -9.00
C SER A 184 -13.34 -1.61 -7.81
N VAL A 185 -12.69 -0.98 -6.83
CA VAL A 185 -13.35 -0.31 -5.72
C VAL A 185 -13.03 1.17 -5.84
N ASN A 186 -14.05 1.99 -6.12
CA ASN A 186 -13.89 3.43 -6.19
C ASN A 186 -13.58 3.96 -4.78
N LEU A 187 -12.46 4.63 -4.56
CA LEU A 187 -12.05 5.03 -3.21
C LEU A 187 -12.88 6.19 -2.63
N LYS A 188 -13.54 6.97 -3.50
CA LYS A 188 -14.40 8.08 -3.08
C LYS A 188 -15.80 7.60 -2.70
N THR A 189 -16.40 6.74 -3.51
CA THR A 189 -17.78 6.25 -3.28
C THR A 189 -17.81 4.92 -2.53
N LEU A 190 -16.71 4.16 -2.59
CA LEU A 190 -16.55 2.80 -2.07
C LEU A 190 -17.54 1.81 -2.68
N GLN A 191 -17.97 2.11 -3.91
CA GLN A 191 -18.72 1.21 -4.78
C GLN A 191 -17.78 0.21 -5.44
N VAL A 192 -18.31 -1.00 -5.66
CA VAL A 192 -17.59 -2.15 -6.21
C VAL A 192 -18.17 -2.45 -7.59
N GLU A 193 -17.30 -2.58 -8.58
CA GLU A 193 -17.69 -2.89 -9.95
C GLU A 193 -16.79 -3.99 -10.52
N LEU A 194 -17.36 -4.82 -11.42
CA LEU A 194 -16.55 -5.76 -12.20
C LEU A 194 -15.78 -4.96 -13.24
N PHE A 195 -14.46 -4.91 -13.08
CA PHE A 195 -13.56 -4.20 -14.00
C PHE A 195 -13.23 -5.05 -15.23
N ALA A 196 -12.90 -6.33 -15.04
CA ALA A 196 -12.60 -7.25 -16.13
C ALA A 196 -12.81 -8.71 -15.72
N ALA A 197 -13.44 -9.50 -16.59
CA ALA A 197 -13.47 -10.96 -16.44
C ALA A 197 -12.17 -11.57 -16.98
N LEU A 198 -11.64 -12.59 -16.31
CA LEU A 198 -10.38 -13.26 -16.64
C LEU A 198 -10.52 -14.78 -16.71
N GLY A 199 -9.52 -15.41 -17.31
CA GLY A 199 -9.22 -16.83 -17.13
C GLY A 199 -8.57 -17.11 -15.76
N THR A 200 -8.02 -18.31 -15.58
CA THR A 200 -7.56 -18.83 -14.27
C THR A 200 -6.26 -18.23 -13.72
N HIS A 201 -5.64 -17.25 -14.39
CA HIS A 201 -4.33 -16.72 -14.00
C HIS A 201 -4.45 -15.48 -13.10
N SER A 202 -3.86 -15.56 -11.91
CA SER A 202 -3.71 -14.41 -11.02
C SER A 202 -2.57 -13.50 -11.51
N PRO A 203 -2.76 -12.17 -11.52
CA PRO A 203 -1.68 -11.25 -11.88
C PRO A 203 -0.61 -11.22 -10.79
N ARG A 204 0.61 -10.85 -11.18
CA ARG A 204 1.71 -10.66 -10.24
C ARG A 204 1.76 -9.26 -9.63
N ARG A 205 1.51 -8.17 -10.38
CA ARG A 205 1.53 -6.79 -9.87
C ARG A 205 0.68 -5.87 -10.75
N LEU A 206 0.02 -4.89 -10.14
CA LEU A 206 -0.54 -3.76 -10.88
C LEU A 206 0.58 -2.77 -11.25
N TYR A 207 0.69 -2.46 -12.53
CA TYR A 207 1.46 -1.31 -13.02
C TYR A 207 0.45 -0.28 -13.50
N ALA A 208 0.48 0.90 -12.91
CA ALA A 208 -0.39 2.00 -13.28
C ALA A 208 0.38 3.31 -13.20
N GLY A 209 0.14 4.19 -14.17
CA GLY A 209 0.93 5.41 -14.36
C GLY A 209 2.15 5.19 -15.24
N PHE A 210 2.80 6.30 -15.57
CA PHE A 210 4.08 6.29 -16.26
C PHE A 210 5.21 6.03 -15.24
N PRO A 211 6.36 5.45 -15.64
CA PRO A 211 7.53 5.45 -14.78
C PRO A 211 7.86 6.90 -14.38
N PRO A 212 8.49 7.15 -13.21
CA PRO A 212 8.75 8.50 -12.73
C PRO A 212 9.39 9.44 -13.77
N SER A 213 10.19 8.91 -14.69
CA SER A 213 10.82 9.63 -15.82
C SER A 213 9.86 10.08 -16.93
N LEU A 214 8.60 9.67 -16.90
CA LEU A 214 7.58 9.89 -17.94
C LEU A 214 6.27 10.44 -17.35
N CYS A 215 6.18 10.69 -16.05
CA CYS A 215 5.02 11.37 -15.46
C CYS A 215 5.12 12.87 -15.74
N ALA A 216 4.08 13.45 -16.34
CA ALA A 216 3.93 14.91 -16.37
C ALA A 216 3.83 15.45 -14.93
N PRO A 217 4.42 16.61 -14.60
CA PRO A 217 4.29 17.21 -13.29
C PRO A 217 2.80 17.46 -12.99
N THR A 218 2.33 16.94 -11.85
CA THR A 218 0.98 17.23 -11.37
C THR A 218 0.98 18.65 -10.82
N ILE A 219 0.27 19.56 -11.49
CA ILE A 219 0.00 20.94 -11.04
C ILE A 219 -1.00 20.92 -9.89
#